data_AF-A0A2N2EBM6-F1
#
_entry.id   AF-A0A2N2EBM6-F1
#
_cell.length_a   1.000
_cell.length_b   1.000
_cell.length_c   1.000
_cell.angle_alpha   90.00
_cell.angle_beta   90.00
_cell.angle_gamma   90.00
#
_symmetry.space_group_name_H-M   'P 1'
#
loop_
_entity.id
_entity.type
_entity.pdbx_description
1 polymer ?
#
loop_
_entity_poly.entity_id
_entity_poly.type
_entity_poly.pdbx_seq_one_letter_code
_entity_poly.pdbx_strand_id
1 'polypeptide(L)'
;MKKNFTSIFLAILISLLVQVSVVATEQSKDNIKVQLNNDKVIFNEKVGFPFLDGNNRVQTPFRVILEMFGAKVTWNENEKMAIAQKGDIIVKVPIGKKYIYRNSDVIINDTNSMLINGRTYLPIRAVMESFGCDVNWSEKEKVIYISNTNNDTTINKIPSKYDLRKFNKLTPVKDQKEIGACWAFATLGSIESVLMPSKAFDLSEDHLSLGHGYNVSQNKGGDFNIAMSYLARWDGPVLEVDDPYGDGKMNATAKVVKHVQEAKVLPSKDYSAIKLSLLLYGGVQSAMYFDESLTKGNNTIYNNETYSFYYKGNAKFNHAVVIVGWDDNYPKGNFSTQPEANGAFICKNSYGKDFGDDGYFYVSYFDKHIGTENVVYSRVDNISNYSRIYQTDYLGWVGRLGYGTDSAYFANAYDIKDKKENLRAVSFYATDKNTKYEVYVVKKFKTTSDFKNMTLVKKGSLDYEGYYTIDFDSPILIENKFAVVVKITTAGSSLPVAAEYYKKVDWLDKVIISDGEGYMSQHGTSWDSTENIFDSNVCLKAFTSTIE
;
A
#
# COMPACT_ATOMS: atom_id res chain seq x y z
N MET A 1 -29.99 102.04 -7.33
CA MET A 1 -28.81 102.84 -7.70
C MET A 1 -27.76 101.92 -8.34
N LYS A 2 -27.44 102.15 -9.62
CA LYS A 2 -26.24 101.76 -10.41
C LYS A 2 -25.88 100.25 -10.53
N LYS A 3 -26.08 99.64 -11.71
CA LYS A 3 -25.11 99.36 -12.82
C LYS A 3 -24.21 98.13 -12.51
N ASN A 4 -23.82 97.20 -13.39
CA ASN A 4 -24.00 96.87 -14.81
C ASN A 4 -23.41 95.44 -15.05
N PHE A 5 -23.82 94.78 -16.15
CA PHE A 5 -23.11 93.82 -17.04
C PHE A 5 -21.60 93.54 -16.78
N THR A 6 -20.97 92.37 -17.00
CA THR A 6 -20.99 91.44 -18.16
C THR A 6 -20.08 90.20 -17.88
N SER A 7 -20.53 88.99 -18.27
CA SER A 7 -19.83 87.92 -19.04
C SER A 7 -18.36 87.44 -18.83
N ILE A 8 -18.26 86.09 -18.70
CA ILE A 8 -17.43 85.10 -19.46
C ILE A 8 -16.16 84.44 -18.81
N PHE A 9 -16.32 83.12 -18.61
CA PHE A 9 -15.46 81.92 -18.80
C PHE A 9 -14.16 81.62 -18.00
N LEU A 10 -14.23 80.44 -17.36
CA LEU A 10 -13.31 79.27 -17.42
C LEU A 10 -12.01 79.28 -16.59
N ALA A 11 -11.95 78.45 -15.55
CA ALA A 11 -11.24 77.16 -15.60
C ALA A 11 -11.13 76.49 -14.20
N ILE A 12 -11.69 75.27 -14.15
CA ILE A 12 -11.20 74.09 -13.42
C ILE A 12 -11.37 74.07 -11.89
N LEU A 13 -12.43 73.36 -11.49
CA LEU A 13 -12.66 72.66 -10.23
C LEU A 13 -11.44 71.81 -9.82
N ILE A 14 -10.94 71.99 -8.58
CA ILE A 14 -10.65 70.91 -7.61
C ILE A 14 -10.83 71.52 -6.21
N SER A 15 -12.01 71.35 -5.60
CA SER A 15 -12.20 71.65 -4.17
C SER A 15 -12.53 70.36 -3.43
N LEU A 16 -11.63 70.02 -2.50
CA LEU A 16 -11.69 68.90 -1.57
C LEU A 16 -13.05 68.77 -0.89
N LEU A 17 -13.68 67.61 -1.07
CA LEU A 17 -14.61 67.03 -0.10
C LEU A 17 -13.85 65.93 0.63
N VAL A 18 -13.53 66.20 1.90
CA VAL A 18 -12.95 65.26 2.84
C VAL A 18 -13.96 64.13 3.04
N GLN A 19 -13.77 63.02 2.33
CA GLN A 19 -14.35 61.75 2.73
C GLN A 19 -13.55 61.24 3.92
N VAL A 20 -14.24 61.07 5.05
CA VAL A 20 -13.72 60.30 6.18
C VAL A 20 -13.67 58.85 5.71
N SER A 21 -12.53 58.47 5.14
CA SER A 21 -12.18 57.07 4.96
C SER A 21 -12.04 56.49 6.35
N VAL A 22 -12.97 55.62 6.75
CA VAL A 22 -12.67 54.62 7.76
C VAL A 22 -11.50 53.84 7.18
N VAL A 23 -10.29 54.16 7.63
CA VAL A 23 -9.14 53.30 7.44
C VAL A 23 -9.47 52.07 8.25
N ALA A 24 -10.14 51.11 7.62
CA ALA A 24 -9.96 49.73 7.97
C ALA A 24 -8.45 49.54 7.91
N THR A 25 -7.82 49.51 9.07
CA THR A 25 -6.44 49.08 9.20
C THR A 25 -6.38 47.75 8.46
N GLU A 26 -5.82 47.74 7.25
CA GLU A 26 -5.29 46.54 6.64
C GLU A 26 -4.31 45.99 7.66
N GLN A 27 -4.82 45.10 8.51
CA GLN A 27 -4.00 44.20 9.27
C GLN A 27 -3.12 43.55 8.21
N SER A 28 -1.82 43.86 8.23
CA SER A 28 -0.89 43.37 7.22
C SER A 28 -1.16 41.88 7.11
N LYS A 29 -1.68 41.45 5.95
CA LYS A 29 -1.67 40.03 5.62
C LYS A 29 -0.21 39.72 5.44
N ASP A 30 0.47 39.44 6.54
CA ASP A 30 1.82 38.93 6.55
C ASP A 30 1.77 37.80 5.54
N ASN A 31 2.51 37.97 4.43
CA ASN A 31 2.42 37.11 3.27
C ASN A 31 3.20 35.82 3.57
N ILE A 32 2.76 35.14 4.63
CA ILE A 32 3.38 33.96 5.20
C ILE A 32 3.19 32.83 4.20
N LYS A 33 4.31 32.27 3.78
CA LYS A 33 4.35 31.14 2.86
C LYS A 33 4.73 29.89 3.64
N VAL A 34 4.26 28.74 3.17
CA VAL A 34 4.68 27.44 3.68
C VAL A 34 5.23 26.63 2.51
N GLN A 35 6.41 26.06 2.72
CA GLN A 35 7.04 25.14 1.79
C GLN A 35 7.21 23.80 2.51
N LEU A 36 6.62 22.74 1.95
CA LEU A 36 6.75 21.38 2.45
C LEU A 36 7.71 20.62 1.52
N ASN A 37 8.84 20.18 2.07
CA ASN A 37 10.00 19.73 1.32
C ASN A 37 10.44 20.81 0.31
N ASN A 38 10.13 20.61 -0.97
CA ASN A 38 10.38 21.57 -2.06
C ASN A 38 9.11 22.12 -2.69
N ASP A 39 7.94 21.67 -2.24
CA ASP A 39 6.65 22.05 -2.79
C ASP A 39 6.04 23.23 -2.03
N LYS A 40 5.61 24.24 -2.78
CA LYS A 40 4.93 25.41 -2.21
C LYS A 40 3.48 25.03 -1.88
N VAL A 41 3.09 25.24 -0.63
CA VAL A 41 1.69 25.11 -0.21
C VAL A 41 0.91 26.34 -0.71
N ILE A 42 -0.15 26.10 -1.45
CA ILE A 42 -0.98 27.17 -2.02
C ILE A 42 -2.15 27.45 -1.06
N PHE A 43 -2.20 28.68 -0.55
CA PHE A 43 -3.29 29.17 0.28
C PHE A 43 -4.23 30.08 -0.53
N ASN A 44 -5.53 29.93 -0.30
CA ASN A 44 -6.56 30.76 -0.91
C ASN A 44 -7.75 30.90 0.06
N GLU A 45 -8.77 31.67 -0.31
CA GLU A 45 -9.92 31.93 0.55
C GLU A 45 -10.70 30.67 0.96
N LYS A 46 -10.68 29.60 0.13
CA LYS A 46 -11.33 28.33 0.45
C LYS A 46 -10.55 27.52 1.48
N VAL A 47 -9.22 27.54 1.41
CA VAL A 47 -8.34 26.78 2.31
C VAL A 47 -8.04 27.54 3.60
N GLY A 48 -8.06 28.88 3.56
CA GLY A 48 -7.59 29.76 4.63
C GLY A 48 -6.14 30.18 4.43
N PHE A 49 -5.74 31.27 5.10
CA PHE A 49 -4.38 31.82 5.02
C PHE A 49 -3.67 31.68 6.37
N PRO A 50 -2.37 31.36 6.39
CA PRO A 50 -1.59 31.40 7.62
C PRO A 50 -1.49 32.82 8.17
N PHE A 51 -1.37 32.96 9.49
CA PHE A 51 -1.24 34.25 10.18
C PHE A 51 -0.40 34.12 11.47
N LEU A 52 0.07 35.23 12.03
CA LEU A 52 0.69 35.25 13.36
C LEU A 52 -0.37 35.51 14.43
N ASP A 53 -0.40 34.69 15.46
CA ASP A 53 -1.22 34.95 16.64
C ASP A 53 -0.61 36.01 17.57
N GLY A 54 -1.32 36.36 18.65
CA GLY A 54 -0.88 37.36 19.62
C GLY A 54 0.39 37.01 20.40
N ASN A 55 0.93 35.79 20.26
CA ASN A 55 2.21 35.35 20.83
C ASN A 55 3.32 35.24 19.77
N ASN A 56 3.14 35.84 18.59
CA ASN A 56 4.05 35.73 17.44
C ASN A 56 4.31 34.27 17.01
N ARG A 57 3.31 33.39 17.15
CA ARG A 57 3.37 32.02 16.61
C ARG A 57 2.56 31.94 15.32
N VAL A 58 3.13 31.25 14.33
CA VAL A 58 2.45 31.05 13.05
C VAL A 58 1.37 30.00 13.20
N GLN A 59 0.15 30.40 12.89
CA GLN A 59 -1.04 29.59 12.81
C GLN A 59 -1.32 29.25 11.36
N THR A 60 -1.50 27.96 11.05
CA THR A 60 -1.77 27.50 9.68
C THR A 60 -3.05 26.68 9.60
N PRO A 61 -3.79 26.72 8.47
CA PRO A 61 -4.90 25.80 8.24
C PRO A 61 -4.45 24.33 8.35
N PHE A 62 -5.02 23.60 9.31
CA PHE A 62 -4.60 22.26 9.71
C PHE A 62 -4.55 21.25 8.56
N ARG A 63 -5.63 21.22 7.78
CA ARG A 63 -5.93 20.13 6.86
C ARG A 63 -5.00 20.09 5.66
N VAL A 64 -4.77 21.24 5.00
CA VAL A 64 -4.07 21.29 3.71
C VAL A 64 -2.62 20.81 3.81
N ILE A 65 -1.88 21.23 4.84
CA ILE A 65 -0.47 20.87 4.98
C ILE A 65 -0.33 19.38 5.30
N LEU A 66 -1.24 18.84 6.12
CA LEU A 66 -1.19 17.43 6.54
C LEU A 66 -1.67 16.47 5.45
N GLU A 67 -2.70 16.84 4.68
CA GLU A 67 -3.12 16.05 3.52
C GLU A 67 -2.04 16.08 2.43
N MET A 68 -1.40 17.23 2.17
CA MET A 68 -0.22 17.31 1.29
C MET A 68 0.96 16.49 1.81
N PHE A 69 1.11 16.38 3.13
CA PHE A 69 2.10 15.52 3.77
C PHE A 69 1.74 14.02 3.72
N GLY A 70 0.55 13.65 3.21
CA GLY A 70 0.09 12.27 3.12
C GLY A 70 -0.52 11.72 4.40
N ALA A 71 -0.88 12.58 5.36
CA ALA A 71 -1.63 12.19 6.54
C ALA A 71 -3.14 12.23 6.27
N LYS A 72 -3.86 11.24 6.80
CA LYS A 72 -5.33 11.23 6.84
C LYS A 72 -5.81 12.17 7.95
N VAL A 73 -6.68 13.13 7.62
CA VAL A 73 -7.17 14.14 8.57
C VAL A 73 -8.66 13.98 8.84
N THR A 74 -9.03 13.75 10.10
CA THR A 74 -10.42 13.63 10.58
C THR A 74 -10.72 14.64 11.69
N TRP A 75 -12.00 14.82 12.00
CA TRP A 75 -12.49 15.72 13.03
C TRP A 75 -13.43 14.98 13.97
N ASN A 76 -13.21 15.14 15.28
CA ASN A 76 -14.10 14.67 16.33
C ASN A 76 -14.90 15.85 16.89
N GLU A 77 -16.19 15.90 16.55
CA GLU A 77 -17.09 16.99 16.96
C GLU A 77 -17.33 17.00 18.48
N ASN A 78 -17.53 15.84 19.09
CA ASN A 78 -17.86 15.71 20.51
C ASN A 78 -16.73 16.22 21.41
N GLU A 79 -15.48 15.94 21.01
CA GLU A 79 -14.29 16.34 21.77
C GLU A 79 -13.69 17.66 21.29
N LYS A 80 -14.25 18.28 20.24
CA LYS A 80 -13.69 19.43 19.52
C LYS A 80 -12.19 19.22 19.23
N MET A 81 -11.89 18.14 18.52
CA MET A 81 -10.52 17.65 18.34
C MET A 81 -10.24 17.30 16.90
N ALA A 82 -9.14 17.83 16.36
CA ALA A 82 -8.67 17.50 15.03
C ALA A 82 -7.67 16.35 15.12
N ILE A 83 -7.77 15.34 14.25
CA ILE A 83 -6.94 14.14 14.30
C ILE A 83 -6.25 13.97 12.95
N ALA A 84 -4.94 13.79 12.96
CA ALA A 84 -4.15 13.47 11.78
C ALA A 84 -3.39 12.16 12.00
N GLN A 85 -3.42 11.28 11.01
CA GLN A 85 -2.75 9.99 11.07
C GLN A 85 -1.89 9.76 9.83
N LYS A 86 -0.64 9.34 10.05
CA LYS A 86 0.26 8.88 8.98
C LYS A 86 1.06 7.68 9.49
N GLY A 87 0.88 6.52 8.85
CA GLY A 87 1.39 5.25 9.37
C GLY A 87 0.88 4.99 10.79
N ASP A 88 1.81 4.67 11.69
CA ASP A 88 1.55 4.39 13.11
C ASP A 88 1.47 5.64 14.01
N ILE A 89 1.71 6.84 13.46
CA ILE A 89 1.67 8.09 14.22
C ILE A 89 0.28 8.72 14.08
N ILE A 90 -0.40 8.88 15.21
CA ILE A 90 -1.65 9.63 15.35
C ILE A 90 -1.38 10.89 16.15
N VAL A 91 -1.59 12.05 15.53
CA VAL A 91 -1.54 13.34 16.22
C VAL A 91 -2.95 13.83 16.47
N LYS A 92 -3.32 14.01 17.74
CA LYS A 92 -4.63 14.52 18.15
C LYS A 92 -4.50 15.92 18.73
N VAL A 93 -5.33 16.82 18.26
CA VAL A 93 -5.22 18.26 18.54
C VAL A 93 -6.53 18.81 19.09
N PRO A 94 -6.66 18.95 20.42
CA PRO A 94 -7.83 19.54 21.04
C PRO A 94 -7.86 21.07 20.85
N ILE A 95 -9.01 21.60 20.42
CA ILE A 95 -9.20 23.04 20.22
C ILE A 95 -9.22 23.79 21.56
N GLY A 96 -8.58 24.96 21.59
CA GLY A 96 -8.50 25.84 22.76
C GLY A 96 -7.48 25.40 23.80
N LYS A 97 -6.68 24.36 23.52
CA LYS A 97 -5.66 23.84 24.43
C LYS A 97 -4.25 24.18 23.95
N LYS A 98 -3.33 24.28 24.91
CA LYS A 98 -1.88 24.47 24.76
C LYS A 98 -1.11 23.16 24.73
N TYR A 99 -1.74 22.10 24.23
CA TYR A 99 -1.09 20.79 24.10
C TYR A 99 -1.73 20.01 22.96
N ILE A 100 -0.98 19.04 22.43
CA ILE A 100 -1.43 18.03 21.48
C ILE A 100 -1.03 16.65 22.00
N TYR A 101 -1.59 15.61 21.40
CA TYR A 101 -1.18 14.24 21.66
C TYR A 101 -0.44 13.67 20.45
N ARG A 102 0.67 12.98 20.68
CA ARG A 102 1.28 12.05 19.71
C ARG A 102 1.07 10.65 20.25
N ASN A 103 0.22 9.87 19.61
CA ASN A 103 -0.30 8.62 20.13
C ASN A 103 -0.90 8.82 21.54
N SER A 104 -0.20 8.34 22.57
CA SER A 104 -0.59 8.50 23.98
C SER A 104 0.18 9.61 24.70
N ASP A 105 1.23 10.15 24.10
CA ASP A 105 2.11 11.14 24.72
C ASP A 105 1.57 12.56 24.58
N VAL A 106 1.69 13.37 25.64
CA VAL A 106 1.28 14.78 25.63
C VAL A 106 2.46 15.67 25.25
N ILE A 107 2.29 16.50 24.23
CA ILE A 107 3.25 17.51 23.79
C ILE A 107 2.68 18.89 24.10
N ILE A 108 3.40 19.66 24.92
CA ILE A 108 2.99 21.01 25.31
C ILE A 108 3.40 22.01 24.23
N ASN A 109 2.46 22.90 23.88
CA ASN A 109 2.66 24.00 22.96
C ASN A 109 2.60 25.32 23.72
N ASP A 110 3.26 26.36 23.23
CA ASP A 110 3.25 27.68 23.86
C ASP A 110 2.07 28.56 23.41
N THR A 111 1.26 28.10 22.45
CA THR A 111 0.04 28.76 21.98
C THR A 111 -1.15 27.79 21.89
N ASN A 112 -2.36 28.35 21.75
CA ASN A 112 -3.60 27.59 21.65
C ASN A 112 -3.88 27.17 20.21
N SER A 113 -4.42 25.96 20.05
CA SER A 113 -5.08 25.54 18.81
C SER A 113 -6.42 26.27 18.64
N MET A 114 -6.70 26.84 17.47
CA MET A 114 -7.84 27.74 17.24
C MET A 114 -8.83 27.16 16.23
N LEU A 115 -10.12 27.50 16.39
CA LEU A 115 -11.14 27.27 15.37
C LEU A 115 -11.63 28.64 14.89
N ILE A 116 -11.34 28.99 13.64
CA ILE A 116 -11.67 30.29 13.05
C ILE A 116 -12.48 30.05 11.78
N ASN A 117 -13.71 30.56 11.73
CA ASN A 117 -14.63 30.41 10.59
C ASN A 117 -14.79 28.94 10.15
N GLY A 118 -14.97 28.03 11.11
CA GLY A 118 -15.12 26.59 10.86
C GLY A 118 -13.83 25.87 10.45
N ARG A 119 -12.67 26.53 10.49
CA ARG A 119 -11.38 25.94 10.14
C ARG A 119 -10.47 25.85 11.35
N THR A 120 -9.85 24.69 11.51
CA THR A 120 -8.85 24.47 12.55
C THR A 120 -7.51 25.09 12.14
N TYR A 121 -6.98 25.96 13.00
CA TYR A 121 -5.67 26.59 12.86
C TYR A 121 -4.78 26.14 14.00
N LEU A 122 -3.61 25.62 13.63
CA LEU A 122 -2.69 25.04 14.60
C LEU A 122 -1.30 25.67 14.53
N PRO A 123 -0.54 25.62 15.65
CA PRO A 123 0.89 25.84 15.63
C PRO A 123 1.55 24.72 14.83
N ILE A 124 1.87 25.03 13.57
CA ILE A 124 2.32 24.05 12.57
C ILE A 124 3.58 23.30 13.01
N ARG A 125 4.46 23.97 13.75
CA ARG A 125 5.70 23.38 14.26
C ARG A 125 5.44 22.14 15.09
N ALA A 126 4.65 22.26 16.16
CA ALA A 126 4.40 21.16 17.09
C ALA A 126 3.77 19.95 16.39
N VAL A 127 2.87 20.20 15.44
CA VAL A 127 2.18 19.14 14.71
C VAL A 127 3.13 18.43 13.75
N MET A 128 3.90 19.17 12.96
CA MET A 128 4.82 18.57 11.99
C MET A 128 6.02 17.90 12.66
N GLU A 129 6.53 18.46 13.76
CA GLU A 129 7.57 17.83 14.60
C GLU A 129 7.07 16.53 15.25
N SER A 130 5.77 16.43 15.59
CA SER A 130 5.17 15.18 16.07
C SER A 130 5.18 14.06 15.02
N PHE A 131 5.19 14.43 13.73
CA PHE A 131 5.39 13.53 12.61
C PHE A 131 6.87 13.37 12.20
N GLY A 132 7.79 13.96 12.95
CA GLY A 132 9.23 13.88 12.71
C GLY A 132 9.79 14.93 11.75
N CYS A 133 9.01 15.88 11.25
CA CYS A 133 9.54 16.90 10.34
C CYS A 133 10.33 17.98 11.08
N ASP A 134 11.39 18.52 10.47
CA ASP A 134 12.02 19.76 10.92
C ASP A 134 11.24 20.96 10.41
N VAL A 135 11.03 21.96 11.28
CA VAL A 135 10.26 23.17 10.95
C VAL A 135 11.07 24.43 11.23
N ASN A 136 11.57 25.02 10.15
CA ASN A 136 12.38 26.23 10.17
C ASN A 136 11.60 27.45 9.68
N TRP A 137 11.76 28.57 10.38
CA TRP A 137 11.13 29.85 10.01
C TRP A 137 12.18 30.81 9.46
N SER A 138 11.94 31.35 8.27
CA SER A 138 12.74 32.43 7.68
C SER A 138 12.03 33.76 7.85
N GLU A 139 12.52 34.57 8.79
CA GLU A 139 11.98 35.91 9.06
C GLU A 139 12.11 36.84 7.84
N LYS A 140 13.24 36.76 7.12
CA LYS A 140 13.52 37.58 5.94
C LYS A 140 12.56 37.29 4.79
N GLU A 141 12.22 36.01 4.58
CA GLU A 141 11.38 35.58 3.46
C GLU A 141 9.90 35.44 3.83
N LYS A 142 9.60 35.48 5.14
CA LYS A 142 8.30 35.12 5.72
C LYS A 142 7.84 33.73 5.27
N VAL A 143 8.76 32.76 5.24
CA VAL A 143 8.52 31.37 4.79
C VAL A 143 8.74 30.41 5.96
N ILE A 144 7.80 29.49 6.16
CA ILE A 144 8.02 28.28 6.96
C ILE A 144 8.52 27.19 6.02
N TYR A 145 9.74 26.71 6.25
CA TYR A 145 10.27 25.51 5.61
C TYR A 145 10.00 24.32 6.51
N ILE A 146 9.17 23.41 6.04
CA ILE A 146 8.93 22.12 6.66
C ILE A 146 9.71 21.11 5.82
N SER A 147 10.80 20.59 6.35
CA SER A 147 11.55 19.54 5.68
C SER A 147 11.31 18.23 6.39
N ASN A 148 10.98 17.19 5.63
CA ASN A 148 11.00 15.83 6.13
C ASN A 148 12.45 15.33 6.23
N THR A 149 13.26 15.97 7.06
CA THR A 149 14.64 15.57 7.39
C THR A 149 14.67 14.37 8.32
N ASN A 150 13.58 14.11 9.06
CA ASN A 150 13.22 12.74 9.45
C ASN A 150 12.11 12.21 8.55
N ASN A 151 12.49 11.85 7.34
CA ASN A 151 12.12 10.52 6.89
C ASN A 151 12.54 9.51 8.00
N ASP A 152 11.76 9.30 9.05
CA ASP A 152 11.85 8.04 9.81
C ASP A 152 10.71 7.10 9.39
N THR A 153 10.39 7.17 8.10
CA THR A 153 10.25 5.98 7.25
C THR A 153 11.37 5.88 6.20
N THR A 154 12.40 6.76 6.21
CA THR A 154 13.71 6.28 5.75
C THR A 154 14.36 5.65 6.95
N ILE A 155 14.43 4.34 6.91
CA ILE A 155 15.41 3.62 7.69
C ILE A 155 16.77 4.11 7.20
N ASN A 156 17.28 5.19 7.81
CA ASN A 156 18.59 5.79 7.50
C ASN A 156 19.70 4.76 7.70
N LYS A 157 19.42 3.75 8.53
CA LYS A 157 20.20 2.55 8.69
C LYS A 157 19.29 1.42 9.15
N ILE A 158 19.28 0.31 8.42
CA ILE A 158 18.59 -0.92 8.86
C ILE A 158 19.25 -1.37 10.17
N PRO A 159 18.50 -1.55 11.28
CA PRO A 159 19.08 -1.96 12.54
C PRO A 159 19.74 -3.33 12.41
N SER A 160 20.79 -3.59 13.19
CA SER A 160 21.48 -4.88 13.13
C SER A 160 20.65 -6.03 13.70
N LYS A 161 19.53 -5.75 14.39
CA LYS A 161 18.63 -6.74 14.95
C LYS A 161 17.20 -6.19 15.01
N TYR A 162 16.23 -7.03 14.70
CA TYR A 162 14.81 -6.70 14.80
C TYR A 162 14.00 -8.00 15.00
N ASP A 163 12.90 -7.93 15.74
CA ASP A 163 12.12 -9.12 16.10
C ASP A 163 10.65 -8.75 16.32
N LEU A 164 9.77 -9.15 15.40
CA LEU A 164 8.33 -8.87 15.46
C LEU A 164 7.66 -9.43 16.72
N ARG A 165 8.23 -10.46 17.36
CA ARG A 165 7.72 -11.02 18.62
C ARG A 165 7.70 -9.98 19.74
N LYS A 166 8.64 -9.02 19.71
CA LYS A 166 8.76 -7.96 20.72
C LYS A 166 7.73 -6.84 20.56
N PHE A 167 7.05 -6.78 19.42
CA PHE A 167 6.12 -5.69 19.07
C PHE A 167 4.66 -6.14 19.06
N ASN A 168 4.36 -7.35 19.55
CA ASN A 168 3.02 -7.94 19.49
C ASN A 168 2.46 -7.94 18.05
N LYS A 169 3.32 -8.20 17.06
CA LYS A 169 2.96 -8.21 15.64
C LYS A 169 2.73 -9.62 15.08
N LEU A 170 2.55 -10.62 15.94
CA LEU A 170 2.44 -12.01 15.53
C LEU A 170 1.34 -12.73 16.28
N THR A 171 0.62 -13.59 15.57
CA THR A 171 -0.28 -14.60 16.12
C THR A 171 0.53 -15.79 16.67
N PRO A 172 -0.07 -16.66 17.51
CA PRO A 172 0.54 -17.93 17.89
C PRO A 172 0.99 -18.78 16.68
N VAL A 173 1.94 -19.68 16.88
CA VAL A 173 2.36 -20.64 15.86
C VAL A 173 1.32 -21.74 15.73
N LYS A 174 0.80 -21.93 14.51
CA LYS A 174 -0.16 -22.98 14.14
C LYS A 174 0.58 -24.23 13.67
N ASP A 175 -0.17 -25.31 13.44
CA ASP A 175 0.36 -26.62 13.08
C ASP A 175 -0.31 -27.19 11.81
N GLN A 176 0.46 -27.30 10.73
CA GLN A 176 0.02 -27.85 9.44
C GLN A 176 -0.07 -29.39 9.45
N LYS A 177 0.44 -30.06 10.49
CA LYS A 177 0.50 -31.53 10.58
C LYS A 177 1.24 -32.12 9.37
N GLU A 178 0.72 -33.21 8.81
CA GLU A 178 1.30 -33.94 7.67
C GLU A 178 0.84 -33.41 6.30
N ILE A 179 0.14 -32.28 6.26
CA ILE A 179 -0.44 -31.73 5.03
C ILE A 179 0.56 -30.77 4.38
N GLY A 180 0.64 -30.81 3.04
CA GLY A 180 1.49 -29.95 2.22
C GLY A 180 1.08 -28.46 2.18
N ALA A 181 0.59 -27.87 3.27
CA ALA A 181 -0.01 -26.54 3.30
C ALA A 181 0.92 -25.42 3.81
N CYS A 182 2.22 -25.67 4.01
CA CYS A 182 3.18 -24.67 4.53
C CYS A 182 3.11 -23.31 3.81
N TRP A 183 2.88 -23.31 2.49
CA TRP A 183 2.71 -22.12 1.67
C TRP A 183 1.50 -21.27 2.09
N ALA A 184 0.39 -21.89 2.47
CA ALA A 184 -0.80 -21.22 2.98
C ALA A 184 -0.54 -20.63 4.37
N PHE A 185 0.08 -21.38 5.28
CA PHE A 185 0.47 -20.88 6.61
C PHE A 185 1.44 -19.70 6.52
N ALA A 186 2.45 -19.78 5.63
CA ALA A 186 3.40 -18.70 5.45
C ALA A 186 2.75 -17.45 4.83
N THR A 187 1.82 -17.65 3.88
CA THR A 187 1.02 -16.56 3.29
C THR A 187 0.17 -15.85 4.35
N LEU A 188 -0.68 -16.61 5.06
CA LEU A 188 -1.61 -16.04 6.03
C LEU A 188 -0.88 -15.50 7.26
N GLY A 189 0.19 -16.16 7.71
CA GLY A 189 1.04 -15.64 8.79
C GLY A 189 1.71 -14.30 8.45
N SER A 190 2.08 -14.08 7.18
CA SER A 190 2.53 -12.76 6.71
C SER A 190 1.39 -11.73 6.79
N ILE A 191 0.20 -12.05 6.27
CA ILE A 191 -0.97 -11.17 6.32
C ILE A 191 -1.40 -10.83 7.75
N GLU A 192 -1.50 -11.83 8.63
CA GLU A 192 -1.83 -11.66 10.04
C GLU A 192 -0.87 -10.68 10.72
N SER A 193 0.42 -10.77 10.40
CA SER A 193 1.42 -9.87 10.97
C SER A 193 1.28 -8.41 10.52
N VAL A 194 0.79 -8.18 9.29
CA VAL A 194 0.50 -6.83 8.76
C VAL A 194 -0.74 -6.22 9.42
N LEU A 195 -1.70 -7.05 9.85
CA LEU A 195 -2.92 -6.62 10.55
C LEU A 195 -2.68 -6.32 12.05
N MET A 196 -1.55 -6.78 12.59
CA MET A 196 -1.17 -6.62 14.00
C MET A 196 -0.26 -5.39 14.22
N PRO A 197 -0.29 -4.76 15.41
CA PRO A 197 -1.03 -5.15 16.62
C PRO A 197 -2.48 -4.65 16.64
N SER A 198 -2.94 -3.98 15.58
CA SER A 198 -4.25 -3.32 15.54
C SER A 198 -5.41 -4.30 15.79
N LYS A 199 -5.38 -5.47 15.15
CA LYS A 199 -6.36 -6.53 15.38
C LYS A 199 -5.77 -7.90 15.04
N ALA A 200 -5.92 -8.84 15.97
CA ALA A 200 -5.61 -10.24 15.72
C ALA A 200 -6.69 -10.88 14.83
N PHE A 201 -6.22 -11.61 13.83
CA PHE A 201 -7.03 -12.48 13.00
C PHE A 201 -6.41 -13.87 13.05
N ASP A 202 -7.27 -14.88 13.14
CA ASP A 202 -6.89 -16.27 12.95
C ASP A 202 -7.51 -16.69 11.61
N LEU A 203 -6.70 -16.66 10.55
CA LEU A 203 -7.15 -16.87 9.18
C LEU A 203 -7.10 -18.36 8.82
N SER A 204 -8.03 -18.83 7.98
CA SER A 204 -8.11 -20.24 7.59
C SER A 204 -7.13 -20.59 6.47
N GLU A 205 -6.14 -21.43 6.80
CA GLU A 205 -5.26 -22.03 5.80
C GLU A 205 -5.97 -23.07 4.92
N ASP A 206 -7.02 -23.74 5.44
CA ASP A 206 -7.76 -24.77 4.69
C ASP A 206 -8.52 -24.15 3.51
N HIS A 207 -9.22 -23.03 3.76
CA HIS A 207 -9.97 -22.35 2.71
C HIS A 207 -9.08 -21.88 1.56
N LEU A 208 -7.89 -21.35 1.87
CA LEU A 208 -6.90 -20.97 0.86
C LEU A 208 -6.37 -22.20 0.12
N SER A 209 -5.95 -23.24 0.86
CA SER A 209 -5.25 -24.39 0.29
C SER A 209 -6.17 -25.39 -0.44
N LEU A 210 -7.49 -25.29 -0.26
CA LEU A 210 -8.49 -26.07 -1.00
C LEU A 210 -9.27 -25.22 -2.03
N GLY A 211 -9.45 -23.91 -1.76
CA GLY A 211 -10.29 -23.01 -2.55
C GLY A 211 -9.57 -22.21 -3.63
N HIS A 212 -8.28 -22.42 -3.84
CA HIS A 212 -7.48 -21.61 -4.78
C HIS A 212 -7.85 -21.81 -6.27
N GLY A 213 -8.55 -22.87 -6.64
CA GLY A 213 -9.11 -23.07 -7.98
C GLY A 213 -8.17 -23.67 -9.04
N TYR A 214 -6.93 -23.99 -8.69
CA TYR A 214 -6.00 -24.70 -9.58
C TYR A 214 -6.14 -26.21 -9.42
N ASN A 215 -5.63 -26.98 -10.40
CA ASN A 215 -5.62 -28.44 -10.33
C ASN A 215 -4.43 -28.99 -9.51
N VAL A 216 -4.29 -28.48 -8.30
CA VAL A 216 -3.24 -28.87 -7.35
C VAL A 216 -3.94 -29.30 -6.06
N SER A 217 -3.66 -30.51 -5.59
CA SER A 217 -4.19 -30.96 -4.31
C SER A 217 -3.38 -30.38 -3.17
N GLN A 218 -4.01 -30.20 -2.01
CA GLN A 218 -3.40 -29.68 -0.79
C GLN A 218 -2.04 -30.35 -0.45
N ASN A 219 -1.93 -31.67 -0.66
CA ASN A 219 -0.71 -32.43 -0.36
C ASN A 219 0.42 -32.27 -1.39
N LYS A 220 0.15 -31.71 -2.57
CA LYS A 220 1.20 -31.42 -3.57
C LYS A 220 1.92 -30.10 -3.31
N GLY A 221 1.51 -29.34 -2.30
CA GLY A 221 2.05 -28.01 -2.04
C GLY A 221 1.34 -26.93 -2.84
N GLY A 222 1.95 -25.76 -2.85
CA GLY A 222 1.50 -24.60 -3.60
C GLY A 222 2.61 -23.56 -3.63
N ASP A 223 2.35 -22.46 -4.32
CA ASP A 223 3.28 -21.34 -4.43
C ASP A 223 2.58 -20.01 -4.15
N PHE A 224 3.37 -18.94 -4.08
CA PHE A 224 2.86 -17.61 -3.78
C PHE A 224 1.98 -17.02 -4.90
N ASN A 225 2.10 -17.48 -6.16
CA ASN A 225 1.23 -17.03 -7.25
C ASN A 225 -0.18 -17.59 -7.08
N ILE A 226 -0.30 -18.86 -6.70
CA ILE A 226 -1.59 -19.48 -6.34
C ILE A 226 -2.25 -18.72 -5.19
N ALA A 227 -1.48 -18.41 -4.14
CA ALA A 227 -2.00 -17.68 -2.99
C ALA A 227 -2.41 -16.24 -3.37
N MET A 228 -1.56 -15.56 -4.13
CA MET A 228 -1.80 -14.19 -4.57
C MET A 228 -3.00 -14.07 -5.51
N SER A 229 -3.24 -15.02 -6.42
CA SER A 229 -4.42 -14.97 -7.30
C SER A 229 -5.73 -15.18 -6.54
N TYR A 230 -5.77 -16.13 -5.60
CA TYR A 230 -6.91 -16.35 -4.69
C TYR A 230 -7.23 -15.10 -3.84
N LEU A 231 -6.21 -14.44 -3.30
CA LEU A 231 -6.39 -13.22 -2.50
C LEU A 231 -6.80 -12.01 -3.38
N ALA A 232 -6.18 -11.86 -4.56
CA ALA A 232 -6.42 -10.74 -5.47
C ALA A 232 -7.81 -10.73 -6.09
N ARG A 233 -8.47 -11.89 -6.18
CA ARG A 233 -9.85 -12.00 -6.67
C ARG A 233 -10.91 -11.94 -5.58
N TRP A 234 -10.49 -11.70 -4.32
CA TRP A 234 -11.30 -11.63 -3.11
C TRP A 234 -12.09 -12.90 -2.78
N ASP A 235 -11.50 -14.08 -2.99
CA ASP A 235 -12.05 -15.32 -2.43
C ASP A 235 -11.66 -15.50 -0.94
N GLY A 236 -10.72 -14.70 -0.45
CA GLY A 236 -10.25 -14.73 0.93
C GLY A 236 -9.44 -13.49 1.33
N PRO A 237 -8.87 -13.52 2.55
CA PRO A 237 -8.90 -14.63 3.50
C PRO A 237 -10.22 -14.72 4.29
N VAL A 238 -10.52 -15.91 4.80
CA VAL A 238 -11.63 -16.19 5.75
C VAL A 238 -11.07 -16.53 7.13
N LEU A 239 -11.92 -16.66 8.14
CA LEU A 239 -11.48 -17.03 9.50
C LEU A 239 -11.36 -18.55 9.66
N GLU A 240 -10.41 -18.97 10.50
CA GLU A 240 -10.22 -20.38 10.90
C GLU A 240 -11.49 -20.99 11.52
N VAL A 241 -12.24 -20.21 12.29
CA VAL A 241 -13.51 -20.68 12.88
C VAL A 241 -14.60 -20.95 11.83
N ASP A 242 -14.51 -20.32 10.66
CA ASP A 242 -15.49 -20.49 9.59
C ASP A 242 -15.11 -21.63 8.63
N ASP A 243 -13.81 -21.98 8.54
CA ASP A 243 -13.31 -23.11 7.75
C ASP A 243 -12.11 -23.78 8.47
N PRO A 244 -12.37 -24.69 9.43
CA PRO A 244 -11.34 -25.23 10.33
C PRO A 244 -10.31 -26.12 9.63
N TYR A 245 -9.05 -25.99 10.01
CA TYR A 245 -7.94 -26.68 9.37
C TYR A 245 -7.93 -28.20 9.56
N GLY A 246 -7.72 -28.93 8.46
CA GLY A 246 -7.39 -30.35 8.45
C GLY A 246 -8.59 -31.29 8.52
N ASP A 247 -9.80 -30.83 8.20
CA ASP A 247 -10.96 -31.69 7.98
C ASP A 247 -11.08 -32.18 6.51
N GLY A 248 -10.27 -31.59 5.62
CA GLY A 248 -10.18 -31.91 4.20
C GLY A 248 -11.34 -31.37 3.36
N LYS A 249 -12.07 -30.36 3.84
CA LYS A 249 -13.26 -29.81 3.20
C LYS A 249 -13.30 -28.29 3.32
N MET A 250 -13.24 -27.61 2.17
CA MET A 250 -13.48 -26.17 2.11
C MET A 250 -14.94 -25.81 2.40
N ASN A 251 -15.18 -24.91 3.34
CA ASN A 251 -16.48 -24.26 3.53
C ASN A 251 -16.70 -23.13 2.51
N ALA A 252 -17.32 -23.45 1.37
CA ALA A 252 -17.65 -22.49 0.31
C ALA A 252 -18.61 -21.36 0.73
N THR A 253 -19.22 -21.41 1.92
CA THR A 253 -20.10 -20.35 2.44
C THR A 253 -19.41 -19.37 3.38
N ALA A 254 -18.17 -19.67 3.79
CA ALA A 254 -17.34 -18.84 4.65
C ALA A 254 -17.20 -17.43 4.08
N LYS A 255 -17.08 -16.43 4.98
CA LYS A 255 -17.07 -15.03 4.58
C LYS A 255 -15.67 -14.46 4.62
N VAL A 256 -15.31 -13.80 3.53
CA VAL A 256 -14.08 -13.03 3.41
C VAL A 256 -14.10 -11.90 4.45
N VAL A 257 -12.99 -11.75 5.17
CA VAL A 257 -12.87 -10.76 6.26
C VAL A 257 -11.98 -9.58 5.91
N LYS A 258 -11.16 -9.70 4.86
CA LYS A 258 -10.21 -8.69 4.39
C LYS A 258 -10.05 -8.75 2.88
N HIS A 259 -9.66 -7.64 2.28
CA HIS A 259 -9.28 -7.56 0.88
C HIS A 259 -7.79 -7.26 0.77
N VAL A 260 -7.02 -8.18 0.20
CA VAL A 260 -5.60 -7.92 -0.13
C VAL A 260 -5.56 -7.04 -1.37
N GLN A 261 -4.85 -5.91 -1.26
CA GLN A 261 -4.77 -4.90 -2.33
C GLN A 261 -3.35 -4.67 -2.84
N GLU A 262 -2.34 -5.15 -2.12
CA GLU A 262 -0.96 -5.09 -2.57
C GLU A 262 -0.18 -6.29 -2.01
N ALA A 263 0.53 -6.98 -2.90
CA ALA A 263 1.49 -8.03 -2.57
C ALA A 263 2.77 -7.80 -3.38
N LYS A 264 3.92 -7.72 -2.70
CA LYS A 264 5.22 -7.43 -3.31
C LYS A 264 6.10 -8.66 -3.28
N VAL A 265 6.60 -9.06 -4.44
CA VAL A 265 7.59 -10.12 -4.61
C VAL A 265 8.98 -9.50 -4.53
N LEU A 266 9.70 -9.77 -3.45
CA LEU A 266 11.01 -9.14 -3.19
C LEU A 266 12.13 -9.91 -3.90
N PRO A 267 13.16 -9.22 -4.43
CA PRO A 267 14.22 -9.87 -5.18
C PRO A 267 14.94 -10.95 -4.36
N SER A 268 15.35 -12.01 -5.05
CA SER A 268 16.09 -13.11 -4.44
C SER A 268 17.37 -12.59 -3.75
N LYS A 269 17.53 -13.00 -2.49
CA LYS A 269 18.62 -12.67 -1.59
C LYS A 269 18.83 -11.18 -1.31
N ASP A 270 17.86 -10.32 -1.62
CA ASP A 270 17.90 -8.91 -1.23
C ASP A 270 17.49 -8.75 0.24
N TYR A 271 18.46 -8.99 1.13
CA TYR A 271 18.24 -8.91 2.57
C TYR A 271 17.88 -7.51 3.04
N SER A 272 18.30 -6.48 2.31
CA SER A 272 17.90 -5.11 2.61
C SER A 272 16.40 -4.92 2.34
N ALA A 273 15.89 -5.41 1.21
CA ALA A 273 14.47 -5.36 0.89
C ALA A 273 13.61 -6.18 1.86
N ILE A 274 14.07 -7.37 2.27
CA ILE A 274 13.39 -8.21 3.27
C ILE A 274 13.32 -7.49 4.62
N LYS A 275 14.46 -6.99 5.11
CA LYS A 275 14.54 -6.26 6.38
C LYS A 275 13.71 -4.97 6.37
N LEU A 276 13.74 -4.24 5.26
CA LEU A 276 12.92 -3.05 5.06
C LEU A 276 11.42 -3.38 5.08
N SER A 277 11.01 -4.49 4.44
CA SER A 277 9.62 -4.94 4.43
C SER A 277 9.11 -5.35 5.82
N LEU A 278 9.97 -5.98 6.63
CA LEU A 278 9.68 -6.30 8.04
C LEU A 278 9.42 -5.06 8.90
N LEU A 279 10.15 -3.97 8.63
CA LEU A 279 10.02 -2.73 9.37
C LEU A 279 8.80 -1.93 8.93
N LEU A 280 8.54 -1.87 7.62
CA LEU A 280 7.46 -1.07 7.05
C LEU A 280 6.08 -1.74 7.15
N TYR A 281 6.04 -3.07 7.06
CA TYR A 281 4.79 -3.81 6.90
C TYR A 281 4.65 -4.89 7.97
N GLY A 282 5.41 -5.97 7.85
CA GLY A 282 5.24 -7.17 8.66
C GLY A 282 6.08 -8.33 8.13
N GLY A 283 5.78 -9.53 8.61
CA GLY A 283 6.46 -10.77 8.26
C GLY A 283 6.51 -11.01 6.76
N VAL A 284 7.59 -11.60 6.29
CA VAL A 284 7.83 -11.89 4.86
C VAL A 284 7.78 -13.40 4.67
N GLN A 285 6.87 -13.89 3.84
CA GLN A 285 6.86 -15.30 3.42
C GLN A 285 8.17 -15.62 2.70
N SER A 286 8.83 -16.73 3.03
CA SER A 286 10.03 -17.17 2.34
C SER A 286 10.13 -18.69 2.21
N ALA A 287 10.73 -19.17 1.13
CA ALA A 287 10.94 -20.60 0.90
C ALA A 287 12.24 -21.11 1.54
N MET A 288 12.25 -22.38 1.93
CA MET A 288 13.45 -23.08 2.37
C MET A 288 13.39 -24.57 2.04
N TYR A 289 14.53 -25.25 2.12
CA TYR A 289 14.54 -26.71 2.15
C TYR A 289 14.48 -27.19 3.59
N PHE A 290 13.55 -28.08 3.88
CA PHE A 290 13.40 -28.70 5.18
C PHE A 290 13.02 -30.17 5.04
N ASP A 291 13.69 -31.00 5.82
CA ASP A 291 13.40 -32.43 5.95
C ASP A 291 13.55 -32.78 7.43
N GLU A 292 12.56 -33.45 8.02
CA GLU A 292 12.56 -33.72 9.46
C GLU A 292 13.78 -34.56 9.88
N SER A 293 14.32 -35.40 8.99
CA SER A 293 15.54 -36.18 9.24
C SER A 293 16.77 -35.30 9.49
N LEU A 294 16.73 -34.02 9.11
CA LEU A 294 17.79 -33.04 9.37
C LEU A 294 17.76 -32.45 10.78
N THR A 295 16.74 -32.79 11.57
CA THR A 295 16.57 -32.32 12.96
C THR A 295 17.02 -33.33 14.01
N LYS A 296 17.20 -34.60 13.61
CA LYS A 296 17.46 -35.74 14.51
C LYS A 296 18.54 -36.66 13.92
N GLY A 297 19.31 -37.32 14.78
CA GLY A 297 20.28 -38.35 14.39
C GLY A 297 21.64 -37.82 13.89
N ASN A 298 22.44 -38.72 13.30
CA ASN A 298 23.86 -38.47 13.00
C ASN A 298 24.13 -37.40 11.92
N ASN A 299 23.13 -37.10 11.09
CA ASN A 299 23.23 -36.10 10.01
C ASN A 299 22.46 -34.81 10.33
N THR A 300 22.11 -34.58 11.60
CA THR A 300 21.39 -33.37 12.00
C THR A 300 22.20 -32.12 11.65
N ILE A 301 21.56 -31.18 10.94
CA ILE A 301 22.09 -29.84 10.69
C ILE A 301 21.35 -28.79 11.52
N TYR A 302 20.26 -29.18 12.17
CA TYR A 302 19.58 -28.38 13.17
C TYR A 302 20.33 -28.45 14.51
N ASN A 303 20.49 -27.31 15.16
CA ASN A 303 20.98 -27.25 16.54
C ASN A 303 19.78 -27.05 17.49
N ASN A 304 19.50 -28.06 18.32
CA ASN A 304 18.40 -28.03 19.29
C ASN A 304 18.64 -27.11 20.50
N GLU A 305 19.90 -26.79 20.83
CA GLU A 305 20.21 -25.90 21.96
C GLU A 305 19.98 -24.43 21.62
N THR A 306 20.18 -24.07 20.35
CA THR A 306 20.12 -22.68 19.86
C THR A 306 18.99 -22.45 18.86
N TYR A 307 18.22 -23.50 18.57
CA TYR A 307 17.13 -23.55 17.60
C TYR A 307 17.54 -22.98 16.24
N SER A 308 18.65 -23.46 15.69
CA SER A 308 19.24 -22.88 14.48
C SER A 308 19.43 -23.89 13.36
N PHE A 309 19.23 -23.42 12.13
CA PHE A 309 19.23 -24.21 10.92
C PHE A 309 20.09 -23.57 9.83
N TYR A 310 20.90 -24.39 9.15
CA TYR A 310 21.66 -23.96 7.99
C TYR A 310 21.81 -25.09 6.98
N TYR A 311 21.04 -25.04 5.89
CA TYR A 311 21.16 -25.96 4.77
C TYR A 311 22.01 -25.36 3.64
N LYS A 312 23.07 -26.09 3.26
CA LYS A 312 23.99 -25.74 2.15
C LYS A 312 23.94 -26.70 0.96
N GLY A 313 22.98 -27.64 0.97
CA GLY A 313 22.87 -28.66 -0.08
C GLY A 313 22.21 -28.14 -1.35
N ASN A 314 21.95 -29.05 -2.29
CA ASN A 314 21.43 -28.75 -3.62
C ASN A 314 19.99 -29.25 -3.86
N ALA A 315 19.33 -29.84 -2.85
CA ALA A 315 17.92 -30.21 -2.97
C ALA A 315 17.09 -28.95 -3.21
N LYS A 316 16.02 -29.06 -3.99
CA LYS A 316 15.08 -27.96 -4.19
C LYS A 316 14.39 -27.64 -2.87
N PHE A 317 14.07 -26.37 -2.63
CA PHE A 317 13.22 -25.99 -1.51
C PHE A 317 11.87 -26.74 -1.59
N ASN A 318 11.29 -27.02 -0.43
CA ASN A 318 10.05 -27.81 -0.27
C ASN A 318 9.20 -27.32 0.91
N HIS A 319 9.62 -26.25 1.59
CA HIS A 319 8.94 -25.71 2.76
C HIS A 319 8.86 -24.19 2.69
N ALA A 320 7.86 -23.60 3.33
CA ALA A 320 7.68 -22.15 3.42
C ALA A 320 7.51 -21.73 4.88
N VAL A 321 8.10 -20.61 5.24
CA VAL A 321 8.07 -20.02 6.58
C VAL A 321 7.82 -18.51 6.50
N VAL A 322 7.51 -17.88 7.63
CA VAL A 322 7.48 -16.41 7.70
C VAL A 322 8.77 -15.94 8.35
N ILE A 323 9.58 -15.17 7.62
CA ILE A 323 10.65 -14.39 8.25
C ILE A 323 9.96 -13.32 9.10
N VAL A 324 10.28 -13.26 10.38
CA VAL A 324 9.66 -12.35 11.37
C VAL A 324 10.67 -11.47 12.09
N GLY A 325 11.94 -11.56 11.72
CA GLY A 325 13.00 -10.78 12.32
C GLY A 325 14.37 -11.21 11.83
N TRP A 326 15.39 -10.60 12.39
CA TRP A 326 16.77 -10.93 12.11
C TRP A 326 17.72 -10.49 13.23
N ASP A 327 18.92 -11.06 13.22
CA ASP A 327 20.05 -10.64 14.05
C ASP A 327 21.35 -10.82 13.26
N ASP A 328 21.95 -9.70 12.82
CA ASP A 328 23.21 -9.66 12.05
C ASP A 328 24.39 -10.21 12.84
N ASN A 329 24.29 -10.21 14.18
CA ASN A 329 25.34 -10.69 15.07
C ASN A 329 25.03 -12.08 15.64
N TYR A 330 24.00 -12.77 15.14
CA TYR A 330 23.69 -14.14 15.58
C TYR A 330 24.92 -15.03 15.39
N PRO A 331 25.50 -15.60 16.45
CA PRO A 331 26.80 -16.27 16.37
C PRO A 331 26.80 -17.45 15.40
N LYS A 332 27.77 -17.50 14.48
CA LYS A 332 27.95 -18.67 13.60
C LYS A 332 28.19 -19.98 14.34
N GLY A 333 28.74 -19.90 15.57
CA GLY A 333 28.95 -21.04 16.45
C GLY A 333 27.66 -21.65 16.99
N ASN A 334 26.52 -20.97 16.84
CA ASN A 334 25.22 -21.52 17.23
C ASN A 334 24.73 -22.60 16.27
N PHE A 335 25.22 -22.65 15.02
CA PHE A 335 24.75 -23.62 14.03
C PHE A 335 25.57 -24.93 14.09
N SER A 336 24.89 -26.08 13.92
CA SER A 336 25.55 -27.39 13.84
C SER A 336 26.50 -27.49 12.65
N THR A 337 26.06 -26.97 11.49
CA THR A 337 26.94 -26.69 10.35
C THR A 337 27.36 -25.23 10.44
N GLN A 338 28.65 -24.90 10.53
CA GLN A 338 29.05 -23.50 10.68
C GLN A 338 28.91 -22.72 9.36
N PRO A 339 28.20 -21.58 9.36
CA PRO A 339 28.21 -20.63 8.24
C PRO A 339 29.49 -19.80 8.18
N GLU A 340 29.68 -19.11 7.06
CA GLU A 340 30.89 -18.32 6.79
C GLU A 340 31.03 -17.13 7.75
N ALA A 341 29.92 -16.49 8.12
CA ALA A 341 29.88 -15.39 9.07
C ALA A 341 28.67 -15.48 10.02
N ASN A 342 28.63 -14.59 11.01
CA ASN A 342 27.46 -14.38 11.85
C ASN A 342 26.28 -13.85 11.01
N GLY A 343 25.07 -14.01 11.53
CA GLY A 343 23.86 -13.46 10.93
C GLY A 343 22.80 -14.50 10.64
N ALA A 344 21.57 -14.22 11.09
CA ALA A 344 20.44 -15.10 10.90
C ALA A 344 19.13 -14.32 10.75
N PHE A 345 18.20 -14.90 10.00
CA PHE A 345 16.79 -14.58 10.09
C PHE A 345 16.15 -15.32 11.26
N ILE A 346 15.11 -14.73 11.84
CA ILE A 346 14.20 -15.38 12.78
C ILE A 346 12.97 -15.78 11.96
N CYS A 347 12.65 -17.07 11.95
CA CYS A 347 11.55 -17.61 11.16
C CYS A 347 10.46 -18.16 12.09
N LYS A 348 9.20 -17.83 11.77
CA LYS A 348 8.00 -18.46 12.32
C LYS A 348 7.67 -19.67 11.45
N ASN A 349 7.63 -20.86 12.06
CA ASN A 349 7.29 -22.10 11.38
C ASN A 349 5.77 -22.37 11.43
N SER A 350 5.36 -23.50 10.86
CA SER A 350 3.99 -24.02 10.85
C SER A 350 3.91 -25.45 11.38
N TYR A 351 4.83 -25.84 12.28
CA TYR A 351 4.88 -27.17 12.92
C TYR A 351 4.50 -27.11 14.41
N GLY A 352 3.63 -26.17 14.78
CA GLY A 352 3.21 -25.97 16.17
C GLY A 352 4.30 -25.38 17.05
N LYS A 353 3.92 -25.12 18.30
CA LYS A 353 4.80 -24.51 19.31
C LYS A 353 5.92 -25.44 19.81
N ASP A 354 5.73 -26.75 19.68
CA ASP A 354 6.70 -27.72 20.22
C ASP A 354 7.96 -27.83 19.34
N PHE A 355 7.93 -27.24 18.14
CA PHE A 355 9.10 -27.11 17.29
C PHE A 355 9.94 -25.89 17.69
N GLY A 356 11.24 -26.11 17.95
CA GLY A 356 12.18 -25.00 18.17
C GLY A 356 11.89 -24.17 19.43
N ASP A 357 12.00 -22.86 19.30
CA ASP A 357 11.72 -21.85 20.32
C ASP A 357 10.25 -21.42 20.23
N ASP A 358 9.31 -22.18 20.80
CA ASP A 358 7.86 -21.92 20.72
C ASP A 358 7.34 -21.79 19.27
N GLY A 359 7.85 -22.63 18.36
CA GLY A 359 7.52 -22.62 16.93
C GLY A 359 8.40 -21.68 16.08
N TYR A 360 9.39 -21.02 16.70
CA TYR A 360 10.35 -20.15 16.02
C TYR A 360 11.75 -20.77 15.97
N PHE A 361 12.56 -20.33 15.01
CA PHE A 361 13.93 -20.79 14.86
C PHE A 361 14.77 -19.81 14.05
N TYR A 362 16.09 -19.93 14.16
CA TYR A 362 17.06 -19.12 13.43
C TYR A 362 17.48 -19.81 12.14
N VAL A 363 17.46 -19.10 11.02
CA VAL A 363 17.99 -19.59 9.74
C VAL A 363 19.15 -18.72 9.32
N SER A 364 20.31 -19.33 9.07
CA SER A 364 21.51 -18.63 8.65
C SER A 364 21.27 -17.79 7.40
N TYR A 365 21.87 -16.60 7.31
CA TYR A 365 21.92 -15.83 6.06
C TYR A 365 22.63 -16.56 4.92
N PHE A 366 23.39 -17.61 5.22
CA PHE A 366 24.09 -18.40 4.21
C PHE A 366 23.28 -19.61 3.75
N ASP A 367 22.10 -19.87 4.34
CA ASP A 367 21.22 -20.94 3.90
C ASP A 367 20.89 -20.81 2.41
N LYS A 368 20.86 -21.94 1.71
CA LYS A 368 20.76 -21.98 0.25
C LYS A 368 19.51 -21.27 -0.27
N HIS A 369 18.38 -21.39 0.44
CA HIS A 369 17.06 -21.06 -0.08
C HIS A 369 16.35 -19.95 0.69
N ILE A 370 16.62 -19.77 2.00
CA ILE A 370 15.95 -18.69 2.74
C ILE A 370 16.22 -17.34 2.07
N GLY A 371 15.18 -16.53 1.91
CA GLY A 371 15.34 -15.25 1.24
C GLY A 371 15.40 -15.32 -0.29
N THR A 372 15.12 -16.45 -0.96
CA THR A 372 15.08 -16.50 -2.44
C THR A 372 13.70 -16.22 -3.03
N GLU A 373 12.64 -16.76 -2.43
CA GLU A 373 11.24 -16.62 -2.87
C GLU A 373 10.48 -15.83 -1.81
N ASN A 374 10.36 -14.52 -1.96
CA ASN A 374 9.92 -13.63 -0.88
C ASN A 374 8.66 -12.86 -1.22
N VAL A 375 7.64 -12.92 -0.37
CA VAL A 375 6.42 -12.12 -0.55
C VAL A 375 6.02 -11.41 0.73
N VAL A 376 5.67 -10.14 0.61
CA VAL A 376 5.04 -9.34 1.66
C VAL A 376 3.69 -8.79 1.18
N TYR A 377 2.64 -8.99 1.97
CA TYR A 377 1.30 -8.49 1.68
C TYR A 377 1.12 -7.08 2.26
N SER A 378 1.77 -6.11 1.62
CA SER A 378 1.96 -4.74 2.13
C SER A 378 0.70 -3.89 2.27
N ARG A 379 -0.43 -4.28 1.67
CA ARG A 379 -1.72 -3.58 1.83
C ARG A 379 -2.86 -4.58 1.95
N VAL A 380 -3.51 -4.56 3.11
CA VAL A 380 -4.66 -5.39 3.45
C VAL A 380 -5.77 -4.52 4.02
N ASP A 381 -6.81 -4.32 3.23
CA ASP A 381 -7.91 -3.40 3.51
C ASP A 381 -9.13 -4.11 4.13
N ASN A 382 -10.03 -3.33 4.72
CA ASN A 382 -11.36 -3.83 5.12
C ASN A 382 -12.22 -4.13 3.89
N ILE A 383 -13.15 -5.08 4.02
CA ILE A 383 -14.09 -5.45 2.94
C ILE A 383 -15.01 -4.32 2.48
N SER A 384 -15.12 -3.25 3.26
CA SER A 384 -15.91 -2.06 2.94
C SER A 384 -15.16 -1.05 2.06
N ASN A 385 -13.93 -1.36 1.61
CA ASN A 385 -13.12 -0.45 0.80
C ASN A 385 -13.75 -0.16 -0.58
N TYR A 386 -14.45 -1.15 -1.14
CA TYR A 386 -15.11 -1.09 -2.43
C TYR A 386 -16.40 -1.90 -2.39
N SER A 387 -17.38 -1.55 -3.21
CA SER A 387 -18.66 -2.25 -3.30
C SER A 387 -18.61 -3.43 -4.27
N ARG A 388 -17.81 -3.33 -5.34
CA ARG A 388 -17.70 -4.36 -6.38
C ARG A 388 -16.29 -4.44 -6.97
N ILE A 389 -15.96 -5.64 -7.45
CA ILE A 389 -14.80 -5.94 -8.29
C ILE A 389 -15.32 -6.43 -9.64
N TYR A 390 -14.73 -5.92 -10.72
CA TYR A 390 -14.91 -6.40 -12.09
C TYR A 390 -13.59 -6.99 -12.56
N GLN A 391 -13.60 -8.26 -12.99
CA GLN A 391 -12.41 -9.05 -13.30
C GLN A 391 -12.77 -10.21 -14.23
N THR A 392 -11.77 -10.70 -14.96
CA THR A 392 -11.89 -11.85 -15.89
C THR A 392 -10.66 -12.76 -15.81
N ASP A 393 -9.78 -12.55 -14.81
CA ASP A 393 -8.53 -13.26 -14.60
C ASP A 393 -8.56 -14.02 -13.27
N TYR A 394 -9.33 -15.12 -13.22
CA TYR A 394 -9.63 -15.81 -11.95
C TYR A 394 -8.40 -16.50 -11.33
N LEU A 395 -7.56 -17.11 -12.15
CA LEU A 395 -6.27 -17.67 -11.75
C LEU A 395 -5.14 -16.64 -11.90
N GLY A 396 -5.47 -15.38 -12.18
CA GLY A 396 -4.54 -14.26 -12.21
C GLY A 396 -3.33 -14.53 -13.10
N TRP A 397 -2.14 -14.24 -12.57
CA TRP A 397 -0.91 -14.25 -13.34
C TRP A 397 -0.34 -15.66 -13.57
N VAL A 398 -0.69 -16.28 -14.70
CA VAL A 398 -0.12 -17.57 -15.13
C VAL A 398 0.77 -17.46 -16.37
N GLY A 399 0.83 -16.28 -17.00
CA GLY A 399 1.81 -15.99 -18.03
C GLY A 399 1.91 -14.51 -18.41
N ARG A 400 2.65 -14.22 -19.49
CA ARG A 400 2.99 -12.86 -19.91
C ARG A 400 2.69 -12.64 -21.40
N LEU A 401 2.26 -11.44 -21.76
CA LEU A 401 1.99 -10.98 -23.12
C LEU A 401 2.75 -9.70 -23.43
N GLY A 402 2.95 -9.41 -24.72
CA GLY A 402 3.59 -8.19 -25.21
C GLY A 402 4.00 -8.28 -26.68
N TYR A 403 4.59 -7.20 -27.17
CA TYR A 403 4.94 -7.01 -28.58
C TYR A 403 6.45 -7.07 -28.82
N GLY A 404 7.21 -7.75 -27.94
CA GLY A 404 8.68 -7.75 -28.01
C GLY A 404 9.31 -6.43 -27.54
N THR A 405 8.54 -5.58 -26.87
CA THR A 405 8.96 -4.29 -26.32
C THR A 405 8.76 -4.25 -24.82
N ASP A 406 9.48 -3.35 -24.16
CA ASP A 406 9.40 -3.13 -22.71
C ASP A 406 8.08 -2.48 -22.27
N SER A 407 7.28 -2.03 -23.22
CA SER A 407 6.02 -1.35 -23.00
C SER A 407 4.90 -1.88 -23.89
N ALA A 408 3.69 -1.86 -23.35
CA ALA A 408 2.46 -2.17 -24.04
C ALA A 408 1.27 -1.51 -23.34
N TYR A 409 0.20 -1.29 -24.08
CA TYR A 409 -1.12 -1.00 -23.53
C TYR A 409 -1.92 -2.29 -23.44
N PHE A 410 -2.67 -2.44 -22.35
CA PHE A 410 -3.69 -3.46 -22.21
C PHE A 410 -4.94 -2.86 -21.59
N ALA A 411 -6.08 -3.45 -21.86
CA ALA A 411 -7.37 -2.92 -21.45
C ALA A 411 -8.36 -4.07 -21.21
N ASN A 412 -9.36 -3.81 -20.38
CA ASN A 412 -10.56 -4.62 -20.25
C ASN A 412 -11.77 -3.68 -20.27
N ALA A 413 -12.81 -4.11 -20.97
CA ALA A 413 -14.13 -3.50 -20.89
C ALA A 413 -15.02 -4.28 -19.92
N TYR A 414 -15.87 -3.55 -19.19
CA TYR A 414 -16.77 -4.15 -18.21
C TYR A 414 -18.16 -3.52 -18.28
N ASP A 415 -19.18 -4.36 -18.20
CA ASP A 415 -20.56 -3.95 -17.98
C ASP A 415 -20.81 -3.77 -16.48
N ILE A 416 -21.24 -2.57 -16.07
CA ILE A 416 -21.61 -2.30 -14.68
C ILE A 416 -22.95 -2.94 -14.33
N LYS A 417 -23.08 -3.40 -13.07
CA LYS A 417 -24.32 -4.02 -12.58
C LYS A 417 -25.41 -2.98 -12.32
N ASP A 418 -25.04 -1.85 -11.73
CA ASP A 418 -25.98 -0.76 -11.46
C ASP A 418 -26.04 0.21 -12.65
N LYS A 419 -27.09 1.04 -12.74
CA LYS A 419 -27.21 2.02 -13.85
C LYS A 419 -26.03 2.99 -13.91
N LYS A 420 -25.46 3.30 -12.74
CA LYS A 420 -24.32 4.19 -12.55
C LYS A 420 -23.53 3.75 -11.33
N GLU A 421 -22.21 3.78 -11.44
CA GLU A 421 -21.29 3.49 -10.34
C GLU A 421 -20.13 4.49 -10.34
N ASN A 422 -19.44 4.59 -9.21
CA ASN A 422 -18.20 5.35 -9.08
C ASN A 422 -17.01 4.39 -9.19
N LEU A 423 -16.24 4.47 -10.28
CA LEU A 423 -14.95 3.79 -10.40
C LEU A 423 -13.93 4.45 -9.47
N ARG A 424 -13.27 3.64 -8.64
CA ARG A 424 -12.42 4.11 -7.54
C ARG A 424 -10.96 3.68 -7.66
N ALA A 425 -10.71 2.52 -8.25
CA ALA A 425 -9.37 1.98 -8.39
C ALA A 425 -9.31 0.94 -9.50
N VAL A 426 -8.09 0.58 -9.86
CA VAL A 426 -7.79 -0.54 -10.75
C VAL A 426 -6.69 -1.38 -10.14
N SER A 427 -6.63 -2.67 -10.43
CA SER A 427 -5.47 -3.48 -10.08
C SER A 427 -4.92 -4.24 -11.27
N PHE A 428 -3.61 -4.44 -11.25
CA PHE A 428 -2.86 -5.20 -12.22
C PHE A 428 -1.56 -5.71 -11.58
N TYR A 429 -0.81 -6.51 -12.33
CA TYR A 429 0.48 -7.04 -11.88
C TYR A 429 1.64 -6.27 -12.51
N ALA A 430 2.65 -5.96 -11.71
CA ALA A 430 3.99 -5.64 -12.22
C ALA A 430 4.75 -6.96 -12.40
N THR A 431 5.25 -7.20 -13.60
CA THR A 431 5.93 -8.47 -13.96
C THR A 431 7.42 -8.47 -13.65
N ASP A 432 7.96 -7.35 -13.19
CA ASP A 432 9.33 -7.17 -12.74
C ASP A 432 9.42 -5.89 -11.88
N LYS A 433 10.62 -5.58 -11.36
CA LYS A 433 10.93 -4.36 -10.61
C LYS A 433 10.93 -3.10 -11.47
N ASN A 434 10.79 -1.95 -10.82
CA ASN A 434 10.87 -0.61 -11.44
C ASN A 434 9.87 -0.41 -12.60
N THR A 435 8.71 -1.06 -12.54
CA THR A 435 7.64 -0.95 -13.53
C THR A 435 6.97 0.41 -13.44
N LYS A 436 6.85 1.11 -14.57
CA LYS A 436 6.05 2.33 -14.68
C LYS A 436 4.68 2.01 -15.24
N TYR A 437 3.68 2.78 -14.82
CA TYR A 437 2.32 2.64 -15.33
C TYR A 437 1.66 3.99 -15.58
N GLU A 438 0.73 3.98 -16.52
CA GLU A 438 -0.25 5.04 -16.76
C GLU A 438 -1.62 4.37 -16.88
N VAL A 439 -2.59 4.80 -16.05
CA VAL A 439 -3.97 4.30 -16.08
C VAL A 439 -4.85 5.32 -16.78
N TYR A 440 -5.64 4.84 -17.73
CA TYR A 440 -6.64 5.61 -18.44
C TYR A 440 -8.03 4.97 -18.30
N VAL A 441 -9.06 5.79 -18.49
CA VAL A 441 -10.47 5.35 -18.44
C VAL A 441 -11.22 5.85 -19.66
N VAL A 442 -12.00 4.95 -20.28
CA VAL A 442 -13.04 5.24 -21.27
C VAL A 442 -14.39 5.06 -20.60
N LYS A 443 -15.05 6.16 -20.22
CA LYS A 443 -16.27 6.13 -19.39
C LYS A 443 -17.49 5.49 -20.06
N LYS A 444 -17.51 5.49 -21.40
CA LYS A 444 -18.58 4.94 -22.25
C LYS A 444 -17.93 4.16 -23.38
N PHE A 445 -17.86 2.85 -23.22
CA PHE A 445 -17.21 1.97 -24.18
C PHE A 445 -18.27 1.17 -24.94
N LYS A 446 -18.16 1.13 -26.28
CA LYS A 446 -18.99 0.27 -27.14
C LYS A 446 -18.13 -0.57 -28.07
N THR A 447 -17.05 0.01 -28.59
CA THR A 447 -16.15 -0.63 -29.55
C THR A 447 -14.72 -0.15 -29.33
N THR A 448 -13.74 -0.84 -29.90
CA THR A 448 -12.33 -0.43 -29.86
C THR A 448 -12.06 0.97 -30.41
N SER A 449 -12.94 1.51 -31.27
CA SER A 449 -12.83 2.89 -31.76
C SER A 449 -13.03 3.95 -30.66
N ASP A 450 -13.61 3.58 -29.51
CA ASP A 450 -13.82 4.47 -28.37
C ASP A 450 -12.55 4.65 -27.53
N PHE A 451 -11.52 3.82 -27.71
CA PHE A 451 -10.22 3.99 -27.01
C PHE A 451 -9.55 5.33 -27.33
N LYS A 452 -9.87 5.95 -28.46
CA LYS A 452 -9.44 7.33 -28.78
C LYS A 452 -9.93 8.37 -27.76
N ASN A 453 -10.95 8.03 -26.96
CA ASN A 453 -11.55 8.88 -25.93
C ASN A 453 -11.00 8.58 -24.52
N MET A 454 -9.97 7.73 -24.40
CA MET A 454 -9.38 7.40 -23.10
C MET A 454 -8.80 8.66 -22.43
N THR A 455 -9.01 8.77 -21.12
CA THR A 455 -8.54 9.90 -20.32
C THR A 455 -7.54 9.40 -19.28
N LEU A 456 -6.36 10.01 -19.19
CA LEU A 456 -5.37 9.67 -18.17
C LEU A 456 -5.90 10.06 -16.79
N VAL A 457 -5.90 9.10 -15.86
CA VAL A 457 -6.44 9.30 -14.51
C VAL A 457 -5.40 9.10 -13.42
N LYS A 458 -4.36 8.29 -13.68
CA LYS A 458 -3.28 8.03 -12.73
C LYS A 458 -2.00 7.63 -13.47
N LYS A 459 -0.85 7.89 -12.88
CA LYS A 459 0.44 7.34 -13.33
C LYS A 459 1.39 7.21 -12.15
N GLY A 460 2.36 6.32 -12.25
CA GLY A 460 3.34 6.10 -11.19
C GLY A 460 4.39 5.06 -11.56
N SER A 461 5.11 4.62 -10.54
CA SER A 461 6.09 3.54 -10.61
C SER A 461 5.90 2.57 -9.45
N LEU A 462 6.32 1.33 -9.67
CA LEU A 462 6.24 0.20 -8.75
C LEU A 462 7.64 -0.40 -8.64
N ASP A 463 8.14 -0.48 -7.40
CA ASP A 463 9.54 -0.85 -7.17
C ASP A 463 9.78 -2.35 -7.31
N TYR A 464 8.75 -3.17 -7.11
CA TYR A 464 8.86 -4.63 -7.09
C TYR A 464 7.87 -5.30 -8.04
N GLU A 465 8.18 -6.53 -8.42
CA GLU A 465 7.21 -7.46 -8.99
C GLU A 465 6.05 -7.68 -8.00
N GLY A 466 4.84 -7.95 -8.50
CA GLY A 466 3.72 -8.33 -7.65
C GLY A 466 2.38 -7.78 -8.10
N TYR A 467 1.40 -7.81 -7.20
CA TYR A 467 0.02 -7.37 -7.42
C TYR A 467 -0.21 -6.02 -6.75
N TYR A 468 -0.84 -5.08 -7.47
CA TYR A 468 -1.02 -3.71 -7.01
C TYR A 468 -2.41 -3.17 -7.32
N THR A 469 -3.02 -2.52 -6.34
CA THR A 469 -4.24 -1.72 -6.50
C THR A 469 -3.91 -0.24 -6.46
N ILE A 470 -4.26 0.44 -7.54
CA ILE A 470 -3.99 1.85 -7.78
C ILE A 470 -5.28 2.64 -7.54
N ASP A 471 -5.32 3.34 -6.41
CA ASP A 471 -6.45 4.20 -6.04
C ASP A 471 -6.47 5.49 -6.88
N PHE A 472 -7.66 5.89 -7.30
CA PHE A 472 -7.88 7.17 -7.98
C PHE A 472 -8.08 8.29 -6.97
N ASP A 473 -7.53 9.47 -7.30
CA ASP A 473 -7.61 10.65 -6.43
C ASP A 473 -9.03 11.17 -6.27
N SER A 474 -9.92 10.84 -7.20
CA SER A 474 -11.34 11.15 -7.13
C SER A 474 -12.16 10.07 -7.83
N PRO A 475 -13.38 9.76 -7.34
CA PRO A 475 -14.26 8.80 -7.99
C PRO A 475 -14.62 9.25 -9.41
N ILE A 476 -14.68 8.29 -10.32
CA ILE A 476 -15.03 8.53 -11.72
C ILE A 476 -16.40 7.91 -12.00
N LEU A 477 -17.38 8.77 -12.28
CA LEU A 477 -18.71 8.33 -12.68
C LEU A 477 -18.66 7.55 -14.01
N ILE A 478 -19.19 6.33 -14.00
CA ILE A 478 -19.30 5.43 -15.16
C ILE A 478 -20.76 4.98 -15.36
N GLU A 479 -21.12 4.68 -16.61
CA GLU A 479 -22.49 4.38 -17.04
C GLU A 479 -22.50 3.20 -18.01
N ASN A 480 -23.35 2.19 -17.74
CA ASN A 480 -23.55 0.97 -18.54
C ASN A 480 -22.28 0.14 -18.77
N LYS A 481 -21.38 0.60 -19.64
CA LYS A 481 -20.17 -0.10 -20.03
C LYS A 481 -19.00 0.87 -20.14
N PHE A 482 -17.89 0.52 -19.52
CA PHE A 482 -16.68 1.32 -19.50
C PHE A 482 -15.47 0.44 -19.81
N ALA A 483 -14.35 1.07 -20.15
CA ALA A 483 -13.09 0.35 -20.25
C ALA A 483 -12.02 1.03 -19.38
N VAL A 484 -11.17 0.20 -18.80
CA VAL A 484 -9.94 0.61 -18.16
C VAL A 484 -8.80 0.24 -19.08
N VAL A 485 -7.84 1.15 -19.22
CA VAL A 485 -6.64 0.93 -20.01
C VAL A 485 -5.43 1.18 -19.12
N VAL A 486 -4.42 0.32 -19.20
CA VAL A 486 -3.13 0.52 -18.54
C VAL A 486 -2.05 0.47 -19.61
N LYS A 487 -1.24 1.52 -19.68
CA LYS A 487 0.07 1.46 -20.33
C LYS A 487 1.08 1.05 -19.28
N ILE A 488 1.74 -0.07 -19.48
CA ILE A 488 2.79 -0.56 -18.59
C ILE A 488 4.15 -0.45 -19.29
N THR A 489 5.19 -0.19 -18.52
CA THR A 489 6.57 -0.15 -19.02
C THR A 489 7.49 -0.77 -17.99
N THR A 490 8.10 -1.89 -18.34
CA THR A 490 9.00 -2.67 -17.49
C THR A 490 10.32 -2.85 -18.23
N ALA A 491 11.34 -2.07 -17.84
CA ALA A 491 12.61 -2.01 -18.55
C ALA A 491 13.25 -3.39 -18.70
N GLY A 492 13.66 -3.74 -19.93
CA GLY A 492 14.27 -5.04 -20.24
C GLY A 492 13.29 -6.19 -20.46
N SER A 493 11.99 -6.00 -20.23
CA SER A 493 10.97 -6.98 -20.60
C SER A 493 10.69 -6.97 -22.10
N SER A 494 10.30 -8.11 -22.66
CA SER A 494 9.71 -8.23 -24.00
C SER A 494 8.21 -8.51 -23.95
N LEU A 495 7.70 -8.90 -22.77
CA LEU A 495 6.33 -9.30 -22.50
C LEU A 495 5.91 -8.70 -21.13
N PRO A 496 5.64 -7.39 -21.06
CA PRO A 496 5.46 -6.70 -19.78
C PRO A 496 4.08 -6.93 -19.14
N VAL A 497 3.09 -7.43 -19.88
CA VAL A 497 1.69 -7.56 -19.42
C VAL A 497 1.47 -8.94 -18.81
N ALA A 498 0.95 -8.99 -17.58
CA ALA A 498 0.51 -10.25 -16.97
C ALA A 498 -0.83 -10.70 -17.57
N ALA A 499 -0.97 -11.99 -17.81
CA ALA A 499 -2.17 -12.58 -18.38
C ALA A 499 -2.51 -13.94 -17.76
N GLU A 500 -3.81 -14.23 -17.79
CA GLU A 500 -4.38 -15.54 -17.61
C GLU A 500 -4.54 -16.21 -18.98
N TYR A 501 -3.95 -17.39 -19.18
CA TYR A 501 -4.21 -18.19 -20.37
C TYR A 501 -4.04 -19.67 -20.08
N TYR A 502 -4.73 -20.49 -20.87
CA TYR A 502 -4.64 -21.93 -20.74
C TYR A 502 -3.26 -22.44 -21.17
N LYS A 503 -2.65 -23.27 -20.32
CA LYS A 503 -1.48 -24.08 -20.64
C LYS A 503 -1.85 -25.53 -20.42
N LYS A 504 -1.49 -26.39 -21.36
CA LYS A 504 -1.68 -27.85 -21.22
C LYS A 504 -0.65 -28.43 -20.24
N VAL A 505 -0.89 -28.24 -18.95
CA VAL A 505 -0.02 -28.67 -17.84
C VAL A 505 -0.87 -29.23 -16.70
N ASP A 506 -0.34 -30.20 -15.97
CA ASP A 506 -1.14 -30.98 -15.00
C ASP A 506 -1.70 -30.15 -13.82
N TRP A 507 -1.09 -29.00 -13.52
CA TRP A 507 -1.48 -28.11 -12.42
C TRP A 507 -2.53 -27.05 -12.81
N LEU A 508 -2.91 -26.97 -14.09
CA LEU A 508 -3.85 -25.98 -14.63
C LEU A 508 -4.89 -26.65 -15.53
N ASP A 509 -6.15 -26.73 -15.08
CA ASP A 509 -7.22 -27.43 -15.81
C ASP A 509 -8.37 -26.51 -16.26
N LYS A 510 -8.71 -25.48 -15.47
CA LYS A 510 -9.90 -24.64 -15.67
C LYS A 510 -9.53 -23.17 -15.78
N VAL A 511 -9.16 -22.76 -16.98
CA VAL A 511 -9.07 -21.34 -17.35
C VAL A 511 -10.29 -20.99 -18.20
N ILE A 512 -11.00 -19.92 -17.84
CA ILE A 512 -12.12 -19.39 -18.61
C ILE A 512 -11.61 -18.16 -19.35
N ILE A 513 -11.57 -18.20 -20.68
CA ILE A 513 -11.14 -17.05 -21.51
C ILE A 513 -12.34 -16.29 -22.09
N SER A 514 -13.47 -16.97 -22.24
CA SER A 514 -14.67 -16.42 -22.90
C SER A 514 -15.46 -15.42 -22.06
N ASP A 515 -15.06 -15.18 -20.81
CA ASP A 515 -15.67 -14.20 -19.90
C ASP A 515 -15.01 -12.80 -20.00
N GLY A 516 -13.93 -12.69 -20.77
CA GLY A 516 -13.19 -11.48 -21.09
C GLY A 516 -13.79 -10.58 -22.17
N GLU A 517 -13.45 -9.30 -22.09
CA GLU A 517 -13.46 -8.38 -23.24
C GLU A 517 -12.22 -7.49 -23.16
N GLY A 518 -11.08 -8.16 -23.30
CA GLY A 518 -9.75 -7.62 -23.17
C GLY A 518 -9.13 -7.25 -24.50
N TYR A 519 -8.22 -6.29 -24.42
CA TYR A 519 -7.54 -5.76 -25.58
C TYR A 519 -6.08 -5.44 -25.27
N MET A 520 -5.22 -5.54 -26.28
CA MET A 520 -3.84 -5.08 -26.22
C MET A 520 -3.50 -4.17 -27.40
N SER A 521 -2.54 -3.27 -27.17
CA SER A 521 -2.02 -2.40 -28.21
C SER A 521 -0.56 -2.05 -27.93
N GLN A 522 0.28 -2.03 -28.96
CA GLN A 522 1.65 -1.54 -28.81
C GLN A 522 1.71 -0.01 -28.67
N HIS A 523 0.85 0.71 -29.39
CA HIS A 523 0.92 2.18 -29.53
C HIS A 523 -0.29 2.92 -28.96
N GLY A 524 -1.33 2.20 -28.53
CA GLY A 524 -2.57 2.77 -28.00
C GLY A 524 -3.56 3.24 -29.08
N THR A 525 -3.31 2.90 -30.36
CA THR A 525 -4.11 3.35 -31.51
C THR A 525 -4.86 2.22 -32.22
N SER A 526 -4.28 1.02 -32.24
CA SER A 526 -4.84 -0.19 -32.87
C SER A 526 -4.88 -1.29 -31.82
N TRP A 527 -6.03 -1.94 -31.66
CA TRP A 527 -6.31 -2.81 -30.52
C TRP A 527 -6.67 -4.22 -30.97
N ASP A 528 -5.91 -5.19 -30.49
CA ASP A 528 -6.10 -6.62 -30.71
C ASP A 528 -6.91 -7.20 -29.54
N SER A 529 -7.92 -8.05 -29.79
CA SER A 529 -8.63 -8.74 -28.71
C SER A 529 -7.75 -9.82 -28.09
N THR A 530 -7.70 -9.85 -26.76
CA THR A 530 -6.84 -10.80 -26.02
C THR A 530 -7.33 -12.23 -26.13
N GLU A 531 -8.64 -12.42 -26.19
CA GLU A 531 -9.30 -13.71 -26.29
C GLU A 531 -9.14 -14.29 -27.70
N ASN A 532 -9.34 -13.46 -28.73
CA ASN A 532 -9.36 -13.94 -30.12
C ASN A 532 -7.97 -14.09 -30.75
N ILE A 533 -7.00 -13.26 -30.33
CA ILE A 533 -5.66 -13.25 -30.93
C ILE A 533 -4.66 -14.03 -30.08
N PHE A 534 -4.81 -14.00 -28.76
CA PHE A 534 -3.83 -14.54 -27.82
C PHE A 534 -4.37 -15.67 -26.94
N ASP A 535 -5.66 -16.06 -27.09
CA ASP A 535 -6.33 -17.08 -26.26
C ASP A 535 -6.14 -16.81 -24.75
N SER A 536 -6.32 -15.54 -24.34
CA SER A 536 -5.95 -15.05 -23.01
C SER A 536 -6.88 -13.95 -22.48
N ASN A 537 -6.88 -13.80 -21.15
CA ASN A 537 -7.41 -12.65 -20.44
C ASN A 537 -6.24 -11.84 -19.84
N VAL A 538 -6.25 -10.52 -19.99
CA VAL A 538 -5.27 -9.68 -19.29
C VAL A 538 -5.61 -9.57 -17.80
N CYS A 539 -4.59 -9.59 -16.95
CA CYS A 539 -4.79 -9.47 -15.50
C CYS A 539 -5.05 -8.00 -15.11
N LEU A 540 -6.27 -7.56 -15.37
CA LEU A 540 -6.75 -6.21 -15.07
C LEU A 540 -8.09 -6.32 -14.34
N LYS A 541 -8.20 -5.63 -13.20
CA LYS A 541 -9.43 -5.53 -12.42
C LYS A 541 -9.82 -4.08 -12.20
N ALA A 542 -11.10 -3.83 -12.06
CA ALA A 542 -11.66 -2.51 -11.75
C ALA A 542 -12.53 -2.57 -10.48
N PHE A 543 -12.39 -1.57 -9.61
CA PHE A 543 -13.11 -1.52 -8.35
C PHE A 543 -14.04 -0.32 -8.29
N THR A 544 -15.29 -0.55 -7.91
CA THR A 544 -16.31 0.49 -7.88
C THR A 544 -16.96 0.63 -6.51
N SER A 545 -17.64 1.75 -6.33
CA SER A 545 -18.53 2.03 -5.21
C SER A 545 -19.90 2.44 -5.74
N THR A 546 -20.95 2.14 -4.98
CA THR A 546 -22.30 2.63 -5.28
C THR A 546 -22.35 4.16 -5.21
N ILE A 547 -23.29 4.75 -5.94
CA ILE A 547 -23.62 6.18 -5.80
C ILE A 547 -24.68 6.27 -4.71
N GLU A 548 -24.39 7.05 -3.67
CA GLU A 548 -25.37 7.39 -2.61
C GLU A 548 -26.52 8.24 -3.13
#